data_AF-G9KT78-F1
#
_entry.id   AF-G9KT78-F1
#
_cell.length_a   1.000
_cell.length_b   1.000
_cell.length_c   1.000
_cell.angle_alpha   90.00
_cell.angle_beta   90.00
_cell.angle_gamma   90.00
#
_symmetry.space_group_name_H-M   'P 1'
#
loop_
_entity.id
_entity.type
_entity.pdbx_description
1 polymer ?
#
loop_
_entity_poly.entity_id
_entity_poly.type
_entity_poly.pdbx_seq_one_letter_code
_entity_poly.pdbx_strand_id
1 'polypeptide(L)'
;ITPIWPIPRSSLEHHASSRLRELAAPRIRNNIWSINMSEVSQVSRAAQMAIPSPRILQLAEPRSPATLLEEWDPMPKPKPHVSDYNRLLHLATPKAQSNQCVPDRDPRWEVLDVTKKAVASPRIISLAKPKVRKDLNQGYDPYHISPACLVARASPRLYELATPKSVT
;
A
#
# COMPACT_ATOMS: atom_id res chain seq x y z
N ILE A 1 13.89 28.62 -21.92
CA ILE A 1 13.97 27.87 -23.21
C ILE A 1 14.37 26.44 -22.85
N THR A 2 13.43 25.51 -22.84
CA THR A 2 13.66 24.13 -22.41
C THR A 2 14.46 23.36 -23.48
N PRO A 3 15.40 22.49 -23.11
CA PRO A 3 16.14 21.68 -24.06
C PRO A 3 15.25 20.55 -24.55
N ILE A 4 14.54 20.79 -25.66
CA ILE A 4 13.77 19.75 -26.33
C ILE A 4 14.77 18.94 -27.15
N TRP A 5 15.11 17.75 -26.66
CA TRP A 5 15.89 16.79 -27.43
C TRP A 5 15.14 16.45 -28.73
N PRO A 6 15.80 16.45 -29.90
CA PRO A 6 15.14 16.16 -31.16
C PRO A 6 14.68 14.69 -31.16
N ILE A 7 13.37 14.49 -31.14
CA ILE A 7 12.76 13.16 -31.20
C ILE A 7 12.83 12.70 -32.67
N PRO A 8 13.37 11.50 -32.96
CA PRO A 8 13.42 10.98 -34.32
C PRO A 8 12.00 10.73 -34.86
N ARG A 9 11.78 10.99 -36.16
CA ARG A 9 10.44 10.85 -36.81
C ARG A 9 9.82 9.48 -36.61
N SER A 10 10.65 8.43 -36.59
CA SER A 10 10.21 7.05 -36.32
C SER A 10 9.53 6.87 -34.97
N SER A 11 9.89 7.66 -33.95
CA SER A 11 9.24 7.64 -32.64
C SER A 11 7.91 8.39 -32.63
N LEU A 12 7.76 9.43 -33.47
CA LEU A 12 6.51 10.17 -33.62
C LEU A 12 5.47 9.38 -34.41
N GLU A 13 5.92 8.61 -35.39
CA GLU A 13 5.09 7.75 -36.26
C GLU A 13 4.89 6.34 -35.70
N HIS A 14 5.44 6.03 -34.51
CA HIS A 14 5.39 4.69 -33.94
C HIS A 14 3.98 4.33 -33.48
N HIS A 15 3.40 3.28 -34.07
CA HIS A 15 2.15 2.71 -33.60
C HIS A 15 2.39 1.69 -32.49
N ALA A 16 1.76 1.92 -31.33
CA ALA A 16 1.84 1.00 -30.21
C ALA A 16 1.36 -0.41 -30.58
N SER A 17 2.15 -1.42 -30.20
CA SER A 17 1.81 -2.83 -30.38
C SER A 17 0.52 -3.20 -29.62
N SER A 18 -0.14 -4.28 -30.03
CA SER A 18 -1.33 -4.80 -29.35
C SER A 18 -1.10 -5.00 -27.85
N ARG A 19 0.02 -5.64 -27.51
CA ARG A 19 0.45 -5.86 -26.12
C ARG A 19 0.65 -4.55 -25.34
N LEU A 20 1.25 -3.53 -25.96
CA LEU A 20 1.41 -2.22 -25.29
C LEU A 20 0.07 -1.55 -25.04
N ARG A 21 -0.90 -1.67 -25.96
CA ARG A 21 -2.26 -1.17 -25.76
C ARG A 21 -2.98 -1.90 -24.63
N GLU A 22 -2.82 -3.22 -24.52
CA GLU A 22 -3.37 -4.01 -23.41
C GLU A 22 -2.76 -3.64 -22.05
N LEU A 23 -1.45 -3.39 -22.00
CA LEU A 23 -0.77 -2.98 -20.77
C LEU A 23 -1.04 -1.52 -20.38
N ALA A 24 -1.27 -0.65 -21.37
CA ALA A 24 -1.66 0.73 -21.15
C ALA A 24 -3.13 0.86 -20.71
N ALA A 25 -3.97 -0.13 -20.99
CA ALA A 25 -5.33 -0.17 -20.48
C ALA A 25 -5.29 -0.25 -18.93
N PRO A 26 -6.02 0.62 -18.22
CA PRO A 26 -6.06 0.57 -16.77
C PRO A 26 -6.60 -0.81 -16.36
N ARG A 27 -5.85 -1.54 -15.54
CA ARG A 27 -6.32 -2.80 -14.99
C ARG A 27 -7.58 -2.50 -14.16
N ILE A 28 -8.71 -3.10 -14.54
CA ILE A 28 -9.93 -3.09 -13.74
C ILE A 28 -9.58 -3.77 -12.42
N ARG A 29 -9.33 -2.97 -11.38
CA ARG A 29 -9.15 -3.51 -10.04
C ARG A 29 -10.53 -3.92 -9.56
N ASN A 30 -10.76 -5.23 -9.42
CA ASN A 30 -11.85 -5.76 -8.62
C ASN A 30 -11.50 -5.50 -7.15
N ASN A 31 -11.56 -4.23 -6.76
CA ASN A 31 -10.85 -3.74 -5.61
C ASN A 31 -11.71 -3.88 -4.37
N ILE A 32 -11.30 -4.79 -3.49
CA ILE A 32 -11.73 -4.85 -2.08
C ILE A 32 -11.40 -3.51 -1.38
N TRP A 33 -10.49 -2.71 -1.96
CA TRP A 33 -10.09 -1.38 -1.48
C TRP A 33 -10.72 -0.21 -2.27
N SER A 34 -11.76 -0.47 -3.07
CA SER A 34 -12.66 0.61 -3.52
C SER A 34 -13.50 1.01 -2.32
N ILE A 35 -12.87 1.72 -1.37
CA ILE A 35 -13.60 2.38 -0.30
C ILE A 35 -14.56 3.32 -1.01
N ASN A 36 -15.86 3.08 -0.82
CA ASN A 36 -16.86 4.02 -1.28
C ASN A 36 -16.49 5.36 -0.63
N MET A 37 -16.17 6.39 -1.42
CA MET A 37 -15.71 7.68 -0.87
C MET A 37 -16.77 8.31 0.05
N SER A 38 -18.02 7.83 0.03
CA SER A 38 -19.07 8.16 1.00
C SER A 38 -18.87 7.59 2.41
N GLU A 39 -18.01 6.58 2.58
CA GLU A 39 -17.63 5.96 3.86
C GLU A 39 -16.36 6.58 4.46
N VAL A 40 -15.69 7.48 3.72
CA VAL A 40 -14.53 8.22 4.22
C VAL A 40 -15.01 9.20 5.28
N SER A 41 -14.74 8.85 6.55
CA SER A 41 -14.78 9.71 7.74
C SER A 41 -15.80 10.85 7.68
N GLN A 42 -17.08 10.52 7.90
CA GLN A 42 -18.10 11.52 8.24
C GLN A 42 -17.61 12.31 9.47
N VAL A 43 -17.10 13.52 9.24
CA VAL A 43 -16.67 14.40 10.33
C VAL A 43 -17.91 14.92 11.08
N SER A 44 -17.83 14.98 12.41
CA SER A 44 -18.95 15.45 13.24
C SER A 44 -19.41 16.85 12.82
N ARG A 45 -20.69 17.17 13.04
CA ARG A 45 -21.24 18.52 12.77
C ARG A 45 -20.42 19.61 13.48
N ALA A 46 -19.91 19.33 14.67
CA ALA A 46 -19.05 20.26 15.41
C ALA A 46 -17.72 20.54 14.69
N ALA A 47 -17.10 19.52 14.09
CA ALA A 47 -15.87 19.68 13.32
C ALA A 47 -16.11 20.46 12.02
N GLN A 48 -17.27 20.30 11.38
CA GLN A 48 -17.65 21.05 10.17
C GLN A 48 -17.88 22.55 10.46
N MET A 49 -18.40 22.87 11.65
CA MET A 49 -18.73 24.24 12.07
C MET A 49 -17.62 24.91 12.88
N ALA A 50 -16.47 24.26 13.04
CA ALA A 50 -15.36 24.78 13.83
C ALA A 50 -14.69 25.96 13.09
N ILE A 51 -14.58 27.10 13.77
CA ILE A 51 -13.87 28.26 13.23
C ILE A 51 -12.36 28.08 13.50
N PRO A 52 -11.50 28.08 12.47
CA PRO A 52 -10.07 27.90 12.65
C PRO A 52 -9.46 29.10 13.39
N SER A 53 -8.43 28.84 14.22
CA SER A 53 -7.70 29.90 14.90
C SER A 53 -6.81 30.68 13.91
N PRO A 54 -6.40 31.93 14.24
CA PRO A 54 -5.55 32.75 13.38
C PRO A 54 -4.24 32.05 12.98
N ARG A 55 -3.67 31.24 13.88
CA ARG A 55 -2.46 30.45 13.61
C ARG A 55 -2.69 29.38 12.54
N ILE A 56 -3.85 28.72 12.55
CA ILE A 56 -4.18 27.69 11.55
C ILE A 56 -4.30 28.35 10.17
N LEU A 57 -4.92 29.54 10.11
CA LEU A 57 -5.01 30.31 8.87
C LEU A 57 -3.63 30.68 8.32
N GLN A 58 -2.72 31.17 9.18
CA GLN A 58 -1.33 31.47 8.79
C GLN A 58 -0.55 30.24 8.29
N LEU A 59 -0.80 29.06 8.86
CA LEU A 59 -0.14 27.82 8.42
C LEU A 59 -0.75 27.23 7.15
N ALA A 60 -2.02 27.53 6.88
CA ALA A 60 -2.70 27.10 5.67
C ALA A 60 -2.26 27.90 4.44
N GLU A 61 -1.65 29.07 4.62
CA GLU A 61 -1.07 29.83 3.54
C GLU A 61 0.13 29.08 2.94
N PRO A 62 0.17 28.90 1.61
CA PRO A 62 1.29 28.25 0.95
C PRO A 62 2.56 29.06 1.18
N ARG A 63 3.64 28.39 1.58
CA ARG A 63 4.95 29.03 1.66
C ARG A 63 5.35 29.51 0.27
N SER A 64 5.97 30.68 0.19
CA SER A 64 6.57 31.14 -1.06
C SER A 64 7.53 30.06 -1.57
N PRO A 65 7.46 29.69 -2.87
CA PRO A 65 8.42 28.77 -3.44
C PRO A 65 9.81 29.35 -3.23
N ALA A 66 10.75 28.52 -2.76
CA ALA A 66 12.13 28.94 -2.61
C ALA A 66 12.60 29.54 -3.94
N THR A 67 13.08 30.79 -3.91
CA THR A 67 13.68 31.43 -5.09
C THR A 67 14.77 30.48 -5.57
N LEU A 68 14.59 29.95 -6.79
CA LEU A 68 15.54 29.03 -7.39
C LEU A 68 16.86 29.80 -7.55
N LEU A 69 17.75 29.68 -6.57
CA LEU A 69 19.13 30.11 -6.74
C LEU A 69 19.64 29.28 -7.92
N GLU A 70 20.08 29.94 -8.98
CA GLU A 70 20.52 29.39 -10.27
C GLU A 70 21.65 28.33 -10.13
N GLU A 71 22.13 28.10 -8.92
CA GLU A 71 23.19 27.19 -8.51
C GLU A 71 22.71 25.83 -7.97
N TRP A 72 21.41 25.57 -7.87
CA TRP A 72 20.95 24.20 -7.62
C TRP A 72 20.91 23.40 -8.91
N ASP A 73 22.08 22.93 -9.34
CA ASP A 73 22.21 21.93 -10.39
C ASP A 73 21.98 20.55 -9.74
N PRO A 74 20.85 19.86 -9.99
CA PRO A 74 20.53 18.59 -9.33
C PRO A 74 21.49 17.45 -9.71
N MET A 75 22.36 17.68 -10.71
CA MET A 75 23.29 16.69 -11.22
C MET A 75 24.61 17.35 -11.67
N PRO A 76 25.52 17.70 -10.74
CA PRO A 76 26.84 18.18 -11.14
C PRO A 76 27.51 17.14 -12.04
N LYS A 77 27.88 17.54 -13.26
CA LYS A 77 28.54 16.64 -14.22
C LYS A 77 29.79 16.04 -13.57
N PRO A 78 29.97 14.70 -13.58
CA PRO A 78 31.18 14.10 -13.04
C PRO A 78 32.37 14.62 -13.83
N LYS A 79 33.32 15.28 -13.14
CA LYS A 79 34.62 15.60 -13.73
C LYS A 79 35.24 14.30 -14.26
N PRO A 80 35.91 14.29 -15.43
CA PRO A 80 36.59 13.09 -15.92
C PRO A 80 37.58 12.63 -14.85
N HIS A 81 37.22 11.56 -14.16
CA HIS A 81 37.99 11.01 -13.06
C HIS A 81 39.15 10.23 -13.66
N VAL A 82 40.34 10.80 -13.59
CA VAL A 82 41.58 10.06 -13.82
C VAL A 82 41.67 9.09 -12.65
N SER A 83 41.45 7.81 -12.93
CA SER A 83 41.57 6.76 -11.90
C SER A 83 43.05 6.62 -11.57
N ASP A 84 43.43 7.11 -10.40
CA ASP A 84 44.75 6.84 -9.84
C ASP A 84 44.83 5.35 -9.51
N TYR A 85 45.28 4.54 -10.46
CA TYR A 85 45.37 3.07 -10.33
C TYR A 85 46.09 2.65 -9.05
N ASN A 86 47.13 3.39 -8.67
CA ASN A 86 47.88 3.19 -7.44
C ASN A 86 47.01 3.38 -6.18
N ARG A 87 46.17 4.41 -6.17
CA ARG A 87 45.25 4.66 -5.06
C ARG A 87 44.18 3.57 -4.98
N LEU A 88 43.68 3.11 -6.13
CA LEU A 88 42.74 1.98 -6.18
C LEU A 88 43.37 0.71 -5.59
N LEU A 89 44.62 0.40 -5.94
CA LEU A 89 45.35 -0.74 -5.38
C LEU A 89 45.53 -0.62 -3.86
N HIS A 90 45.87 0.58 -3.36
CA HIS A 90 45.97 0.85 -1.92
C HIS A 90 44.64 0.80 -1.17
N LEU A 91 43.52 1.12 -1.82
CA LEU A 91 42.19 1.01 -1.22
C LEU A 91 41.63 -0.41 -1.30
N ALA A 92 42.09 -1.20 -2.27
CA ALA A 92 41.72 -2.61 -2.42
C ALA A 92 42.38 -3.51 -1.38
N THR A 93 43.46 -3.06 -0.72
CA THR A 93 44.04 -3.81 0.38
C THR A 93 43.20 -3.64 1.65
N PRO A 94 42.91 -4.74 2.39
CA PRO A 94 42.16 -4.66 3.62
C PRO A 94 42.93 -3.85 4.66
N LYS A 95 42.21 -3.03 5.44
CA LYS A 95 42.82 -2.29 6.55
C LYS A 95 43.33 -3.28 7.62
N ALA A 96 44.48 -2.98 8.19
CA ALA A 96 44.97 -3.69 9.37
C ALA A 96 43.96 -3.54 10.52
N GLN A 97 43.62 -4.64 11.18
CA GLN A 97 42.75 -4.59 12.36
C GLN A 97 43.47 -3.83 13.48
N SER A 98 42.77 -2.91 14.13
CA SER A 98 43.33 -2.17 15.27
C SER A 98 43.36 -3.05 16.51
N ASN A 99 44.29 -2.77 17.44
CA ASN A 99 44.35 -3.47 18.73
C ASN A 99 43.09 -3.27 19.59
N GLN A 100 42.23 -2.33 19.22
CA GLN A 100 40.95 -2.05 19.89
C GLN A 100 39.75 -2.70 19.17
N CYS A 101 39.98 -3.40 18.06
CA CYS A 101 38.93 -4.09 17.32
C CYS A 101 38.48 -5.31 18.13
N VAL A 102 37.29 -5.22 18.72
CA VAL A 102 36.63 -6.37 19.36
C VAL A 102 36.01 -7.21 18.24
N PRO A 103 36.30 -8.52 18.15
CA PRO A 103 35.70 -9.39 17.15
C PRO A 103 34.18 -9.46 17.34
N ASP A 104 33.46 -9.71 16.25
CA ASP A 104 32.02 -9.92 16.30
C ASP A 104 31.68 -11.07 17.27
N ARG A 105 30.65 -10.85 18.10
CA ARG A 105 30.16 -11.87 19.03
C ARG A 105 29.66 -13.07 18.22
N ASP A 106 30.00 -14.28 18.67
CA ASP A 106 29.51 -15.51 18.03
C ASP A 106 27.98 -15.48 17.87
N PRO A 107 27.45 -15.83 16.67
CA PRO A 107 26.01 -15.78 16.40
C PRO A 107 25.20 -16.81 17.20
N ARG A 108 25.89 -17.76 17.85
CA ARG A 108 25.29 -18.82 18.66
C ARG A 108 25.14 -18.29 20.08
N TRP A 109 23.92 -17.92 20.45
CA TRP A 109 23.63 -17.60 21.84
C TRP A 109 23.60 -18.90 22.66
N GLU A 110 24.46 -19.00 23.66
CA GLU A 110 24.43 -20.13 24.58
C GLU A 110 23.13 -20.10 25.39
N VAL A 111 22.26 -21.07 25.14
CA VAL A 111 21.04 -21.26 25.91
C VAL A 111 21.37 -22.11 27.13
N LEU A 112 21.13 -21.57 28.33
CA LEU A 112 21.31 -22.29 29.58
C LEU A 112 20.43 -23.54 29.63
N ASP A 113 20.92 -24.60 30.27
CA ASP A 113 20.19 -25.87 30.35
C ASP A 113 18.88 -25.76 31.13
N VAL A 114 18.79 -24.81 32.07
CA VAL A 114 17.55 -24.48 32.79
C VAL A 114 16.48 -24.00 31.80
N THR A 115 16.86 -23.18 30.82
CA THR A 115 15.94 -22.67 29.81
C THR A 115 15.49 -23.78 28.85
N LYS A 116 16.38 -24.71 28.49
CA LYS A 116 16.02 -25.88 27.65
C LYS A 116 15.05 -26.84 28.34
N LYS A 117 15.12 -26.94 29.67
CA LYS A 117 14.27 -27.82 30.49
C LYS A 117 13.02 -27.13 31.04
N ALA A 118 12.79 -25.86 30.70
CA ALA A 118 11.66 -25.11 31.19
C ALA A 118 10.34 -25.69 30.66
N VAL A 119 9.40 -25.99 31.56
CA VAL A 119 8.06 -26.48 31.22
C VAL A 119 7.06 -25.32 31.32
N ALA A 120 6.16 -25.22 30.34
CA ALA A 120 5.14 -24.19 30.31
C ALA A 120 4.18 -24.32 31.51
N SER A 121 3.79 -23.19 32.09
CA SER A 121 2.81 -23.18 33.19
C SER A 121 1.41 -23.60 32.71
N PRO A 122 0.54 -24.11 33.59
CA PRO A 122 -0.83 -24.48 33.21
C PRO A 122 -1.61 -23.34 32.53
N ARG A 123 -1.36 -22.10 32.93
CA ARG A 123 -1.94 -20.90 32.31
C ARG A 123 -1.43 -20.68 30.88
N ILE A 124 -0.14 -20.87 30.62
CA ILE A 124 0.41 -20.74 29.26
C ILE A 124 -0.19 -21.81 28.36
N ILE A 125 -0.32 -23.04 28.87
CA ILE A 125 -0.95 -24.15 28.14
C ILE A 125 -2.42 -23.84 27.81
N SER A 126 -3.17 -23.24 28.75
CA SER A 126 -4.57 -22.88 28.49
C SER A 126 -4.71 -21.74 27.48
N LEU A 127 -3.85 -20.72 27.55
CA LEU A 127 -3.82 -19.61 26.59
C LEU A 127 -3.34 -20.05 25.20
N ALA A 128 -2.49 -21.06 25.12
CA ALA A 128 -2.01 -21.62 23.85
C ALA A 128 -3.10 -22.39 23.09
N LYS A 129 -4.24 -22.74 23.72
CA LYS A 129 -5.34 -23.40 23.03
C LYS A 129 -5.95 -22.44 22.00
N PRO A 130 -6.07 -22.84 20.71
CA PRO A 130 -6.65 -21.98 19.69
C PRO A 130 -8.13 -21.70 20.00
N LYS A 131 -8.57 -20.47 19.68
CA LYS A 131 -9.98 -20.11 19.79
C LYS A 131 -10.77 -20.86 18.71
N VAL A 132 -11.62 -21.81 19.12
CA VAL A 132 -12.55 -22.51 18.22
C VAL A 132 -13.54 -21.49 17.65
N ARG A 133 -13.51 -21.28 16.32
CA ARG A 133 -14.52 -20.50 15.61
C ARG A 133 -15.59 -21.48 15.11
N LYS A 134 -16.86 -21.14 15.33
CA LYS A 134 -17.98 -21.85 14.72
C LYS A 134 -18.02 -21.45 13.24
N ASP A 135 -18.27 -22.42 12.36
CA ASP A 135 -18.45 -22.14 10.94
C ASP A 135 -19.70 -21.26 10.73
N LEU A 136 -19.67 -20.38 9.73
CA LEU A 136 -20.78 -19.44 9.47
C LEU A 136 -22.13 -20.13 9.24
N ASN A 137 -22.09 -21.40 8.81
CA ASN A 137 -23.28 -22.20 8.50
C ASN A 137 -23.61 -23.25 9.57
N GLN A 138 -22.98 -23.19 10.76
CA GLN A 138 -23.24 -24.18 11.81
C GLN A 138 -24.66 -23.99 12.36
N GLY A 139 -25.58 -24.86 11.92
CA GLY A 139 -27.02 -24.79 12.25
C GLY A 139 -27.89 -24.08 11.20
N TYR A 140 -27.35 -23.74 10.02
CA TYR A 140 -28.14 -23.21 8.92
C TYR A 140 -28.78 -24.36 8.12
N ASP A 141 -30.10 -24.45 8.16
CA ASP A 141 -30.86 -25.35 7.29
C ASP A 141 -31.17 -24.62 5.97
N PRO A 142 -30.59 -25.03 4.83
CA PRO A 142 -30.80 -24.36 3.54
C PRO A 142 -32.24 -24.48 3.04
N TYR A 143 -33.05 -25.37 3.61
CA TYR A 143 -34.46 -25.56 3.25
C TYR A 143 -35.44 -24.89 4.22
N HIS A 144 -34.93 -24.21 5.26
CA HIS A 144 -35.78 -23.52 6.21
C HIS A 144 -36.33 -22.22 5.61
N ILE A 145 -37.62 -22.22 5.29
CA ILE A 145 -38.36 -21.07 4.79
C ILE A 145 -39.08 -20.39 5.96
N SER A 146 -38.92 -19.07 6.12
CA SER A 146 -39.64 -18.34 7.17
C SER A 146 -41.15 -18.31 6.89
N PRO A 147 -42.03 -18.36 7.91
CA PRO A 147 -43.48 -18.28 7.71
C PRO A 147 -43.93 -16.99 7.01
N ALA A 148 -43.21 -15.89 7.23
CA ALA A 148 -43.47 -14.62 6.56
C ALA A 148 -43.28 -14.71 5.04
N CYS A 149 -42.29 -15.49 4.56
CA CYS A 149 -42.08 -15.72 3.13
C CYS A 149 -43.24 -16.50 2.49
N LEU A 150 -43.89 -17.40 3.22
CA LEU A 150 -45.03 -18.18 2.71
C LEU A 150 -46.28 -17.32 2.49
N VAL A 151 -46.43 -16.25 3.28
CA VAL A 151 -47.58 -15.33 3.21
C VAL A 151 -47.27 -14.11 2.34
N ALA A 152 -45.99 -13.86 2.02
CA ALA A 152 -45.58 -12.71 1.21
C ALA A 152 -46.23 -12.76 -0.18
N ARG A 153 -46.87 -11.65 -0.57
CA ARG A 153 -47.45 -11.44 -1.90
C ARG A 153 -46.71 -10.32 -2.62
N ALA A 154 -46.48 -10.49 -3.92
CA ALA A 154 -45.88 -9.46 -4.75
C ALA A 154 -46.80 -8.22 -4.83
N SER A 155 -46.19 -7.03 -4.97
CA SER A 155 -46.95 -5.79 -5.11
C SER A 155 -47.63 -5.70 -6.50
N PRO A 156 -48.73 -4.95 -6.64
CA PRO A 156 -49.43 -4.79 -7.92
C PRO A 156 -48.50 -4.35 -9.07
N ARG A 157 -47.59 -3.41 -8.79
CA ARG A 157 -46.59 -2.92 -9.74
C ARG A 157 -45.62 -4.02 -10.23
N LEU A 158 -45.27 -4.97 -9.37
CA LEU A 158 -44.43 -6.10 -9.79
C LEU A 158 -45.16 -7.03 -10.75
N TYR A 159 -46.47 -7.23 -10.58
CA TYR A 159 -47.27 -7.98 -11.55
C TYR A 159 -47.33 -7.28 -12.91
N GLU A 160 -47.53 -5.96 -12.92
CA GLU A 160 -47.50 -5.17 -14.16
C GLU A 160 -46.16 -5.30 -14.89
N LEU A 161 -45.05 -5.16 -14.17
CA LEU A 161 -43.70 -5.30 -14.75
C LEU A 161 -43.38 -6.73 -15.19
N ALA A 162 -43.96 -7.73 -14.55
CA ALA A 162 -43.79 -9.13 -14.93
C ALA A 162 -44.55 -9.50 -16.21
N THR A 163 -45.51 -8.67 -16.66
CA THR A 163 -46.15 -8.90 -17.96
C THR A 163 -45.14 -8.63 -19.10
N PRO A 164 -44.90 -9.61 -19.99
CA PRO A 164 -44.00 -9.41 -21.11
C PRO A 164 -44.62 -8.41 -22.09
N LYS A 165 -43.81 -7.51 -22.64
CA LYS A 165 -44.26 -6.59 -23.68
C LYS A 165 -44.49 -7.39 -24.96
N SER A 166 -45.73 -7.44 -25.45
CA SER A 166 -46.03 -7.99 -26.77
C SER A 166 -45.40 -7.07 -27.82
N VAL A 167 -44.46 -7.62 -28.59
CA VAL A 167 -43.86 -6.92 -29.74
C VAL A 167 -44.81 -7.12 -30.92
N THR A 168 -45.43 -6.03 -31.39
CA THR A 168 -46.22 -5.98 -32.62
C THR A 168 -45.43 -5.27 -33.70
#